data_AF-A0A9P3TF71-F1
#
_entry.id   AF-A0A9P3TF71-F1
#
_cell.length_a   1.000
_cell.length_b   1.000
_cell.length_c   1.000
_cell.angle_alpha   90.00
_cell.angle_beta   90.00
_cell.angle_gamma   90.00
#
_symmetry.space_group_name_H-M   'P 1'
#
loop_
_entity.id
_entity.type
_entity.pdbx_description
1 polymer ?
#
loop_
_entity_poly.entity_id
_entity_poly.type
_entity_poly.pdbx_seq_one_letter_code
_entity_poly.pdbx_strand_id
1 'polypeptide(L)'
;MNKLNIFISIVALNIVSLSANAADKYVDPIQKKIDEQHKPLIEKFKKSCQSKNTIGCQIEAANRADEAIPNRGTPRYCKQAYAGYSNTQSKQKLSELVKLYDSLDGQSTAIRWPGKITQANVDFEASCLLEKLGERRDGIVGAKLYLGLSPR
;
A
#
# COMPACT_ATOMS: atom_id res chain seq x y z
N MET A 1 56.89 -9.85 38.36
CA MET A 1 56.75 -11.33 38.45
C MET A 1 55.29 -11.62 38.79
N ASN A 2 54.47 -12.38 38.08
CA ASN A 2 54.65 -13.20 36.90
C ASN A 2 53.39 -13.12 36.02
N LYS A 3 53.66 -13.25 34.72
CA LYS A 3 52.73 -13.47 33.62
C LYS A 3 51.90 -14.74 33.87
N LEU A 4 50.61 -14.71 33.56
CA LEU A 4 49.91 -15.92 33.12
C LEU A 4 49.05 -15.60 31.89
N ASN A 5 49.61 -15.97 30.75
CA ASN A 5 48.91 -16.13 29.49
C ASN A 5 47.89 -17.26 29.64
N ILE A 6 46.64 -17.00 29.27
CA ILE A 6 45.73 -18.07 28.86
C ILE A 6 45.22 -17.72 27.47
N PHE A 7 45.89 -18.34 26.49
CA PHE A 7 45.39 -18.54 25.15
C PHE A 7 44.25 -19.56 25.22
N ILE A 8 43.05 -19.16 24.84
CA ILE A 8 42.01 -20.09 24.37
C ILE A 8 41.54 -19.54 23.02
N SER A 9 42.25 -19.97 21.97
CA SER A 9 41.62 -20.18 20.65
C SER A 9 40.59 -21.29 20.82
N ILE A 10 39.35 -21.10 20.38
CA ILE A 10 38.50 -22.13 19.78
C ILE A 10 37.28 -21.48 19.12
N VAL A 11 37.27 -21.62 17.80
CA VAL A 11 36.14 -21.82 16.90
C VAL A 11 35.21 -20.63 16.65
N ALA A 12 35.41 -20.08 15.45
CA ALA A 12 34.44 -19.31 14.69
C ALA A 12 33.11 -20.09 14.58
N LEU A 13 32.11 -19.69 15.35
CA LEU A 13 30.72 -20.01 15.05
C LEU A 13 30.21 -18.96 14.05
N ASN A 14 30.49 -19.22 12.77
CA ASN A 14 29.73 -18.62 11.67
C ASN A 14 28.30 -19.18 11.71
N ILE A 15 27.50 -18.71 12.66
CA ILE A 15 26.05 -18.68 12.46
C ILE A 15 25.78 -17.33 11.82
N VAL A 16 26.04 -17.25 10.52
CA VAL A 16 25.26 -16.33 9.70
C VAL A 16 23.88 -16.96 9.70
N SER A 17 23.10 -16.66 10.74
CA SER A 17 21.66 -16.78 10.68
C SER A 17 21.25 -15.87 9.53
N LEU A 18 21.18 -16.44 8.33
CA LEU A 18 20.33 -15.97 7.26
C LEU A 18 18.94 -15.96 7.88
N SER A 19 18.60 -14.85 8.51
CA SER A 19 17.24 -14.49 8.82
C SER A 19 16.47 -14.72 7.54
N ALA A 20 15.58 -15.71 7.58
CA ALA A 20 14.59 -15.92 6.54
C ALA A 20 14.03 -14.53 6.18
N ASN A 21 14.23 -14.11 4.93
CA ASN A 21 13.61 -12.89 4.42
C ASN A 21 12.10 -13.13 4.41
N ALA A 22 11.43 -12.92 5.55
CA ALA A 22 10.05 -12.53 5.52
C ALA A 22 10.06 -11.25 4.70
N ALA A 23 9.60 -11.32 3.44
CA ALA A 23 9.44 -10.12 2.63
C ALA A 23 8.71 -9.09 3.50
N ASP A 24 9.40 -8.00 3.84
CA ASP A 24 8.88 -7.00 4.76
C ASP A 24 7.52 -6.54 4.21
N LYS A 25 6.47 -6.80 4.97
CA LYS A 25 5.11 -6.39 4.59
C LYS A 25 5.12 -4.88 4.54
N TYR A 26 5.05 -4.30 3.35
CA TYR A 26 4.94 -2.85 3.24
C TYR A 26 3.64 -2.37 3.88
N VAL A 27 3.74 -1.29 4.64
CA VAL A 27 2.61 -0.66 5.31
C VAL A 27 2.51 0.77 4.80
N ASP A 28 1.49 1.01 3.97
CA ASP A 28 1.19 2.35 3.49
C ASP A 28 0.57 3.18 4.62
N PRO A 29 1.16 4.32 5.00
CA PRO A 29 0.67 5.12 6.11
C PRO A 29 -0.72 5.70 5.86
N ILE A 30 -1.06 6.02 4.60
CA ILE A 30 -2.38 6.56 4.23
C ILE A 30 -3.43 5.46 4.36
N GLN A 31 -3.21 4.30 3.75
CA GLN A 31 -4.12 3.16 3.86
C GLN A 31 -4.25 2.69 5.30
N LYS A 32 -3.17 2.71 6.09
CA LYS A 32 -3.23 2.34 7.52
C LYS A 32 -4.19 3.25 8.28
N LYS A 33 -4.12 4.56 8.03
CA LYS A 33 -5.03 5.52 8.64
C LYS A 33 -6.48 5.28 8.21
N ILE A 34 -6.71 4.98 6.92
CA ILE A 34 -8.05 4.61 6.41
C ILE A 34 -8.56 3.38 7.14
N ASP A 35 -7.77 2.31 7.24
CA ASP A 35 -8.13 1.07 7.92
C ASP A 35 -8.45 1.29 9.41
N GLU A 36 -7.67 2.15 10.08
CA GLU A 36 -7.90 2.54 11.48
C GLU A 36 -9.21 3.32 11.65
N GLN A 37 -9.58 4.17 10.68
CA GLN A 37 -10.84 4.91 10.68
C GLN A 37 -12.05 4.04 10.28
N HIS A 38 -11.84 3.02 9.44
CA HIS A 38 -12.87 2.06 9.05
C HIS A 38 -13.34 1.21 10.22
N LYS A 39 -12.45 0.78 11.11
CA LYS A 39 -12.81 -0.06 12.27
C LYS A 39 -14.00 0.49 13.09
N PRO A 40 -13.96 1.72 13.63
CA PRO A 40 -15.11 2.26 14.37
C PRO A 40 -16.33 2.53 13.48
N LEU A 41 -16.15 2.84 12.19
CA LEU A 41 -17.26 3.05 11.26
C LEU A 41 -18.02 1.74 10.97
N ILE A 42 -17.30 0.65 10.76
CA ILE A 42 -17.90 -0.67 10.54
C ILE A 42 -18.71 -1.07 11.77
N GLU A 43 -18.15 -0.94 12.98
CA GLU A 43 -18.89 -1.24 14.21
C GLU A 43 -20.11 -0.33 14.42
N LYS A 44 -20.01 0.95 14.02
CA LYS A 44 -21.16 1.86 14.00
C LYS A 44 -22.23 1.40 13.01
N PHE A 45 -21.86 1.07 11.77
CA PHE A 45 -22.81 0.72 10.72
C PHE A 45 -23.46 -0.65 10.92
N LYS A 46 -22.76 -1.59 11.57
CA LYS A 46 -23.31 -2.89 12.00
C LYS A 46 -24.59 -2.75 12.82
N LYS A 47 -24.69 -1.72 13.66
CA LYS A 47 -25.88 -1.44 14.50
C LYS A 47 -27.12 -1.05 13.69
N SER A 48 -26.93 -0.68 12.42
CA SER A 48 -27.98 -0.22 11.51
C SER A 48 -28.05 -1.05 10.22
N CYS A 49 -27.47 -2.25 10.22
CA CYS A 49 -27.51 -3.14 9.07
C CYS A 49 -28.94 -3.52 8.71
N GLN A 50 -29.22 -3.55 7.42
CA GLN A 50 -30.49 -4.06 6.90
C GLN A 50 -30.41 -5.55 6.57
N SER A 51 -29.20 -6.07 6.29
CA SER A 51 -29.00 -7.49 6.02
C SER A 51 -29.31 -8.37 7.25
N LYS A 52 -30.05 -9.46 7.01
CA LYS A 52 -30.49 -10.40 8.06
C LYS A 52 -29.43 -11.44 8.44
N ASN A 53 -28.29 -11.49 7.74
CA ASN A 53 -27.21 -12.43 8.05
C ASN A 53 -25.90 -11.70 8.34
N THR A 54 -25.04 -12.32 9.16
CA THR A 54 -23.80 -11.72 9.66
C THR A 54 -22.85 -11.30 8.54
N ILE A 55 -22.70 -12.13 7.50
CA ILE A 55 -21.78 -11.86 6.39
C ILE A 55 -22.28 -10.67 5.57
N GLY A 56 -23.56 -10.63 5.24
CA GLY A 56 -24.19 -9.55 4.51
C GLY A 56 -24.13 -8.23 5.29
N CYS A 57 -24.36 -8.27 6.61
CA CYS A 57 -24.19 -7.08 7.45
C CYS A 57 -22.72 -6.60 7.50
N GLN A 58 -21.75 -7.52 7.58
CA GLN A 58 -20.34 -7.18 7.53
C GLN A 58 -19.97 -6.49 6.21
N ILE A 59 -20.45 -7.00 5.08
CA ILE A 59 -20.23 -6.41 3.74
C ILE A 59 -20.91 -5.04 3.64
N GLU A 60 -22.17 -4.93 4.07
CA GLU A 60 -22.92 -3.67 4.07
C GLU A 60 -22.21 -2.60 4.91
N ALA A 61 -21.79 -2.94 6.12
CA ALA A 61 -21.07 -2.04 7.01
C ALA A 61 -19.71 -1.62 6.43
N ALA A 62 -18.98 -2.56 5.81
CA ALA A 62 -17.70 -2.26 5.14
C ALA A 62 -17.89 -1.34 3.92
N ASN A 63 -18.90 -1.59 3.09
CA ASN A 63 -19.23 -0.73 1.95
C ASN A 63 -19.60 0.68 2.41
N ARG A 64 -20.39 0.82 3.48
CA ARG A 64 -20.73 2.14 4.04
C ARG A 64 -19.52 2.85 4.66
N ALA A 65 -18.58 2.11 5.24
CA ALA A 65 -17.31 2.68 5.72
C ALA A 65 -16.45 3.17 4.55
N ASP A 66 -16.34 2.39 3.46
CA ASP A 66 -15.65 2.79 2.23
C ASP A 66 -16.33 3.99 1.55
N GLU A 67 -17.66 4.07 1.59
CA GLU A 67 -18.38 5.24 1.09
C GLU A 67 -18.05 6.51 1.87
N ALA A 68 -17.95 6.40 3.20
CA ALA A 68 -17.63 7.52 4.07
C ALA A 68 -16.15 7.93 3.98
N ILE A 69 -15.24 6.96 3.89
CA ILE A 69 -13.80 7.14 3.80
C ILE A 69 -13.28 6.20 2.72
N PRO A 70 -13.05 6.66 1.48
CA PRO A 70 -12.70 5.77 0.39
C PRO A 70 -11.30 5.18 0.54
N ASN A 71 -11.18 3.89 0.27
CA ASN A 71 -9.89 3.22 0.16
C ASN A 71 -9.04 3.76 -0.99
N ARG A 72 -7.72 3.63 -0.85
CA ARG A 72 -6.77 3.92 -1.94
C ARG A 72 -7.04 3.06 -3.17
N GLY A 73 -6.68 3.58 -4.35
CA GLY A 73 -6.96 2.89 -5.61
C GLY A 73 -8.44 2.78 -5.99
N THR A 74 -9.29 3.68 -5.49
CA THR A 74 -10.70 3.76 -5.89
C THR A 74 -11.01 5.06 -6.62
N PRO A 75 -12.05 5.10 -7.49
CA PRO A 75 -12.45 6.34 -8.17
C PRO A 75 -12.77 7.47 -7.20
N ARG A 76 -13.40 7.16 -6.05
CA ARG A 76 -13.78 8.15 -5.04
C ARG A 76 -12.54 8.72 -4.34
N TYR A 77 -11.58 7.88 -3.99
CA TYR A 77 -10.30 8.33 -3.45
C TYR A 77 -9.56 9.23 -4.45
N CYS A 78 -9.44 8.84 -5.72
CA CYS A 78 -8.80 9.67 -6.73
C CYS A 78 -9.42 11.07 -6.83
N LYS A 79 -10.76 11.15 -6.86
CA LYS A 79 -11.46 12.44 -6.91
C LYS A 79 -11.21 13.28 -5.66
N GLN A 80 -11.17 12.67 -4.47
CA GLN A 80 -10.93 13.41 -3.23
C GLN A 80 -9.46 13.83 -3.05
N ALA A 81 -8.53 12.91 -3.32
CA ALA A 81 -7.12 13.11 -3.09
C ALA A 81 -6.47 14.00 -4.17
N TYR A 82 -6.90 13.89 -5.44
CA TYR A 82 -6.20 14.47 -6.58
C TYR A 82 -6.97 15.56 -7.32
N ALA A 83 -8.23 15.87 -6.96
CA ALA A 83 -9.01 16.91 -7.64
C ALA A 83 -8.28 18.26 -7.68
N GLY A 84 -7.66 18.66 -6.57
CA GLY A 84 -6.98 19.95 -6.43
C GLY A 84 -5.53 19.98 -6.95
N TYR A 85 -4.99 18.87 -7.46
CA TYR A 85 -3.59 18.84 -7.88
C TYR A 85 -3.37 19.67 -9.15
N SER A 86 -2.31 20.47 -9.15
CA SER A 86 -1.73 21.05 -10.37
C SER A 86 -1.03 19.98 -11.21
N ASN A 87 -0.72 20.28 -12.48
CA ASN A 87 0.04 19.36 -13.34
C ASN A 87 1.40 18.97 -12.71
N THR A 88 2.08 19.90 -12.05
CA THR A 88 3.35 19.65 -11.36
C THR A 88 3.17 18.67 -10.20
N GLN A 89 2.14 18.86 -9.36
CA GLN A 89 1.83 17.94 -8.25
C GLN A 89 1.42 16.56 -8.76
N SER A 90 0.63 16.50 -9.83
CA SER A 90 0.25 15.23 -10.47
C SER A 90 1.48 14.47 -11.00
N LYS A 91 2.40 15.15 -11.66
CA LYS A 91 3.65 14.54 -12.15
C LYS A 91 4.54 14.07 -11.01
N GLN A 92 4.69 14.87 -9.95
CA GLN A 92 5.43 14.45 -8.76
C GLN A 92 4.80 13.21 -8.12
N LYS A 93 3.47 13.21 -7.98
CA LYS A 93 2.75 12.07 -7.41
C LYS A 93 2.86 10.81 -8.25
N LEU A 94 2.81 10.92 -9.59
CA LEU A 94 3.09 9.80 -10.48
C LEU A 94 4.47 9.19 -10.23
N SER A 95 5.51 10.01 -10.00
CA SER A 95 6.85 9.50 -9.68
C SER A 95 6.89 8.74 -8.35
N GLU A 96 6.16 9.21 -7.33
CA GLU A 96 6.00 8.49 -6.07
C GLU A 96 5.27 7.15 -6.27
N LEU A 97 4.19 7.13 -7.06
CA LEU A 97 3.43 5.91 -7.33
C LEU A 97 4.24 4.87 -8.10
N VAL A 98 5.08 5.27 -9.06
CA VAL A 98 6.00 4.35 -9.75
C VAL A 98 6.95 3.66 -8.78
N LYS A 99 7.62 4.43 -7.92
CA LYS A 99 8.52 3.86 -6.89
C LYS A 99 7.79 2.92 -5.94
N LEU A 100 6.57 3.31 -5.55
CA LEU A 100 5.74 2.51 -4.67
C LEU A 100 5.35 1.19 -5.34
N TYR A 101 4.90 1.22 -6.59
CA TYR A 101 4.52 0.03 -7.36
C TYR A 101 5.65 -0.99 -7.41
N ASP A 102 6.87 -0.54 -7.72
CA ASP A 102 8.04 -1.41 -7.80
C ASP A 102 8.38 -2.01 -6.41
N SER A 103 8.20 -1.25 -5.31
CA SER A 103 8.41 -1.74 -3.93
C SER A 103 7.36 -2.75 -3.45
N LEU A 104 6.22 -2.83 -4.13
CA LEU A 104 5.16 -3.79 -3.82
C LEU A 104 5.36 -5.16 -4.49
N ASP A 105 6.36 -5.29 -5.38
CA ASP A 105 6.64 -6.54 -6.07
C ASP A 105 6.94 -7.68 -5.09
N GLY A 106 6.46 -8.88 -5.42
CA GLY A 106 6.61 -10.07 -4.58
C GLY A 106 5.75 -10.11 -3.30
N GLN A 107 5.01 -9.06 -2.96
CA GLN A 107 4.11 -9.11 -1.81
C GLN A 107 2.87 -9.96 -2.09
N SER A 108 2.52 -10.84 -1.14
CA SER A 108 1.30 -11.66 -1.23
C SER A 108 0.09 -10.78 -1.52
N THR A 109 -0.77 -11.15 -2.46
CA THR A 109 -2.06 -10.46 -2.70
C THR A 109 -3.19 -11.02 -1.81
N ALA A 110 -3.06 -12.26 -1.36
CA ALA A 110 -4.10 -12.97 -0.59
C ALA A 110 -4.15 -12.60 0.91
N ILE A 111 -2.99 -12.37 1.54
CA ILE A 111 -2.93 -12.11 3.00
C ILE A 111 -3.25 -10.64 3.27
N ARG A 112 -4.21 -10.30 4.13
CA ARG A 112 -4.52 -8.91 4.49
C ARG A 112 -3.82 -8.48 5.78
N TRP A 113 -3.40 -7.22 5.85
CA TRP A 113 -2.91 -6.56 7.07
C TRP A 113 -3.25 -5.06 7.04
N PRO A 114 -3.27 -4.36 8.17
CA PRO A 114 -3.51 -2.92 8.21
C PRO A 114 -2.46 -2.13 7.42
N GLY A 115 -2.90 -1.23 6.55
CA GLY A 115 -2.06 -0.44 5.66
C GLY A 115 -1.62 -1.19 4.40
N LYS A 116 -2.17 -2.36 4.13
CA LYS A 116 -1.87 -3.09 2.91
C LYS A 116 -2.44 -2.33 1.71
N ILE A 117 -1.58 -2.09 0.73
CA ILE A 117 -1.97 -1.72 -0.63
C ILE A 117 -1.41 -2.75 -1.62
N THR A 118 -2.02 -2.84 -2.79
CA THR A 118 -1.57 -3.71 -3.88
C THR A 118 -1.07 -2.90 -5.06
N GLN A 119 -0.31 -3.55 -5.94
CA GLN A 119 0.06 -2.98 -7.24
C GLN A 119 -1.16 -2.50 -8.03
N ALA A 120 -2.29 -3.20 -7.97
CA ALA A 120 -3.54 -2.78 -8.61
C ALA A 120 -4.11 -1.47 -8.03
N ASN A 121 -3.99 -1.23 -6.72
CA ASN A 121 -4.41 0.05 -6.12
C ASN A 121 -3.55 1.20 -6.67
N VAL A 122 -2.24 0.98 -6.76
CA VAL A 122 -1.28 1.98 -7.24
C VAL A 122 -1.44 2.23 -8.75
N ASP A 123 -1.67 1.17 -9.52
CA ASP A 123 -1.95 1.22 -10.95
C ASP A 123 -3.20 2.06 -11.25
N PHE A 124 -4.28 1.83 -10.51
CA PHE A 124 -5.49 2.63 -10.64
C PHE A 124 -5.25 4.12 -10.34
N GLU A 125 -4.52 4.43 -9.25
CA GLU A 125 -4.19 5.83 -8.93
C GLU A 125 -3.32 6.49 -10.00
N ALA A 126 -2.43 5.73 -10.65
CA ALA A 126 -1.62 6.23 -11.76
C ALA A 126 -2.51 6.61 -12.96
N SER A 127 -3.48 5.77 -13.33
CA SER A 127 -4.46 6.09 -14.38
C SER A 127 -5.21 7.39 -14.08
N CYS A 128 -5.68 7.58 -12.84
CA CYS A 128 -6.39 8.80 -12.44
C CYS A 128 -5.56 10.08 -12.67
N LEU A 129 -4.26 10.02 -12.38
CA LEU A 129 -3.36 11.16 -12.53
C LEU A 129 -2.98 11.40 -13.99
N LEU A 130 -2.83 10.35 -14.79
CA LEU A 130 -2.57 10.46 -16.24
C LEU A 130 -3.77 11.08 -16.96
N GLU A 131 -4.99 10.64 -16.66
CA GLU A 131 -6.22 11.24 -17.18
C GLU A 131 -6.27 12.75 -16.87
N LYS A 132 -5.94 13.12 -15.62
CA LYS A 132 -5.88 14.53 -15.19
C LYS A 132 -4.82 15.34 -15.95
N LEU A 133 -3.73 14.70 -16.36
CA LEU A 133 -2.67 15.31 -17.17
C LEU A 133 -3.03 15.36 -18.67
N GLY A 134 -4.18 14.82 -19.08
CA GLY A 134 -4.62 14.77 -20.48
C GLY A 134 -3.97 13.64 -21.28
N GLU A 135 -3.37 12.66 -20.61
CA GLU A 135 -2.69 11.53 -21.25
C GLU A 135 -3.69 10.41 -21.56
N ARG A 136 -3.55 9.78 -22.74
CA ARG A 136 -4.35 8.61 -23.15
C ARG A 136 -3.78 7.27 -22.65
N ARG A 137 -2.80 7.32 -21.75
CA ARG A 137 -2.11 6.14 -21.22
C ARG A 137 -2.70 5.80 -19.87
N ASP A 138 -2.74 4.51 -19.56
CA ASP A 138 -3.27 4.01 -18.30
C ASP A 138 -2.19 3.29 -17.49
N GLY A 139 -2.39 3.29 -16.18
CA GLY A 139 -1.62 2.52 -15.23
C GLY A 139 -0.16 2.95 -15.08
N ILE A 140 0.61 2.08 -14.44
CA ILE A 140 2.01 2.31 -14.10
C ILE A 140 2.91 2.23 -15.33
N VAL A 141 2.56 1.42 -16.33
CA VAL A 141 3.27 1.43 -17.62
C VAL A 141 3.11 2.80 -18.29
N GLY A 142 1.88 3.34 -18.32
CA GLY A 142 1.62 4.68 -18.82
C GLY A 142 2.40 5.75 -18.06
N ALA A 143 2.45 5.63 -16.73
CA ALA A 143 3.19 6.55 -15.86
C ALA A 143 4.70 6.51 -16.11
N LYS A 144 5.29 5.31 -16.19
CA LYS A 144 6.71 5.11 -16.52
C LYS A 144 7.05 5.78 -17.85
N LEU A 145 6.25 5.55 -18.90
CA LEU A 145 6.45 6.18 -20.21
C LEU A 145 6.31 7.71 -20.17
N TYR A 146 5.29 8.23 -19.49
CA TYR A 146 5.08 9.68 -19.32
C TYR A 146 6.25 10.36 -18.62
N LEU A 147 6.87 9.67 -17.65
CA LEU A 147 8.03 10.14 -16.91
C LEU A 147 9.37 9.91 -17.63
N GLY A 148 9.37 9.27 -18.81
CA GLY A 148 10.60 8.93 -19.55
C GLY A 148 11.40 7.78 -18.93
N LEU A 149 10.73 6.91 -18.16
CA LEU A 149 11.32 5.73 -17.53
C LEU A 149 11.09 4.48 -18.39
N SER A 150 11.91 3.45 -18.15
CA SER A 150 11.72 2.13 -18.76
C SER A 150 10.39 1.52 -18.30
N PRO A 151 9.57 0.92 -19.20
CA PRO A 151 8.29 0.30 -18.84
C PRO A 151 8.44 -1.08 -18.19
N ARG A 152 9.67 -1.63 -18.14
CA ARG A 152 9.97 -2.92 -17.50
C ARG A 152 9.88 -2.85 -15.98
#